data_AF-A0A8J9RMZ3-F1
#
_entry.id   AF-A0A8J9RMZ3-F1
#
_cell.length_a   1.000
_cell.length_b   1.000
_cell.length_c   1.000
_cell.angle_alpha   90.00
_cell.angle_beta   90.00
_cell.angle_gamma   90.00
#
_symmetry.space_group_name_H-M   'P 1'
#
loop_
_entity.id
_entity.type
_entity.pdbx_description
1 polymer ?
#
loop_
_entity_poly.entity_id
_entity_poly.type
_entity_poly.pdbx_seq_one_letter_code
_entity_poly.pdbx_strand_id
1 'polypeptide(L)'
;MIIMMKYIFMLVMLMPLSYLNMFWLIQFMMFIISFFLMLGFSMQNYMINISYMLGMDIMSFCLSLLSIWIGSLMIMASENLYSKNKYSDLFLFLICLLMIFLLLSFMSMDLFMFYLFFEASLIPILILIIGWGSQPERLDAGFYLLMY
;
A
#
# COMPACT_ATOMS: atom_id res chain seq x y z
N MET A 1 4.35 -3.83 -19.48
CA MET A 1 2.93 -3.46 -19.25
C MET A 1 2.19 -4.46 -18.36
N ILE A 2 1.96 -5.71 -18.80
CA ILE A 2 1.12 -6.71 -18.08
C ILE A 2 1.63 -6.96 -16.65
N ILE A 3 2.94 -7.02 -16.47
CA ILE A 3 3.58 -7.32 -15.18
C ILE A 3 3.20 -6.27 -14.10
N MET A 4 3.19 -4.97 -14.44
CA MET A 4 2.88 -3.91 -13.49
C MET A 4 1.39 -3.84 -13.13
N MET A 5 0.54 -3.87 -14.16
CA MET A 5 -0.91 -3.91 -13.98
C MET A 5 -1.34 -5.15 -13.20
N LYS A 6 -0.61 -6.27 -13.32
CA LYS A 6 -0.85 -7.48 -12.53
C LYS A 6 -0.74 -7.19 -11.03
N TYR A 7 0.28 -6.45 -10.57
CA TYR A 7 0.45 -6.18 -9.14
C TYR A 7 -0.62 -5.23 -8.59
N ILE A 8 -0.96 -4.18 -9.35
CA ILE A 8 -2.07 -3.28 -8.98
C ILE A 8 -3.39 -4.05 -8.94
N PHE A 9 -3.66 -4.88 -9.95
CA PHE A 9 -4.86 -5.70 -10.00
C PHE A 9 -4.93 -6.70 -8.85
N MET A 10 -3.81 -7.35 -8.50
CA MET A 10 -3.73 -8.24 -7.35
C MET A 10 -4.10 -7.52 -6.04
N LEU A 11 -3.72 -6.25 -5.86
CA LEU A 11 -4.10 -5.47 -4.69
C LEU A 11 -5.55 -4.99 -4.70
N VAL A 12 -6.06 -4.57 -5.86
CA VAL A 12 -7.48 -4.22 -6.00
C VAL A 12 -8.36 -5.42 -5.65
N MET A 13 -7.94 -6.64 -6.00
CA MET A 13 -8.65 -7.87 -5.64
C MET A 13 -8.61 -8.21 -4.14
N LEU A 14 -7.72 -7.62 -3.35
CA LEU A 14 -7.75 -7.75 -1.89
C LEU A 14 -8.79 -6.85 -1.23
N MET A 15 -9.25 -5.80 -1.91
CA MET A 15 -10.23 -4.85 -1.36
C MET A 15 -11.57 -5.54 -1.01
N PRO A 16 -12.20 -6.36 -1.88
CA PRO A 16 -13.40 -7.11 -1.50
C PRO A 16 -13.16 -8.08 -0.35
N LEU A 17 -11.98 -8.71 -0.30
CA LEU A 17 -11.60 -9.65 0.75
C LEU A 17 -11.51 -8.99 2.12
N SER A 18 -11.13 -7.71 2.17
CA SER A 18 -11.03 -6.95 3.42
C SER A 18 -12.37 -6.83 4.16
N TYR A 19 -13.49 -6.78 3.43
CA TYR A 19 -14.84 -6.74 4.02
C TYR A 19 -15.33 -8.08 4.58
N LEU A 20 -14.63 -9.18 4.27
CA LEU A 20 -14.93 -10.51 4.81
C LEU A 20 -14.12 -10.82 6.08
N ASN A 21 -13.39 -9.85 6.62
CA ASN A 21 -12.53 -9.99 7.81
C ASN A 21 -11.49 -11.12 7.75
N MET A 22 -11.07 -11.55 6.55
CA MET A 22 -10.07 -12.61 6.37
C MET A 22 -8.64 -12.09 6.60
N PHE A 23 -8.37 -11.61 7.82
CA PHE A 23 -7.14 -10.88 8.20
C PHE A 23 -5.85 -11.59 7.83
N TRP A 24 -5.69 -12.84 8.27
CA TRP A 24 -4.49 -13.64 8.00
C TRP A 24 -4.31 -13.93 6.52
N LEU A 25 -5.41 -14.17 5.80
CA LEU A 25 -5.35 -14.47 4.37
C LEU A 25 -4.88 -13.25 3.58
N ILE A 26 -5.34 -12.05 3.91
CA ILE A 26 -4.88 -10.80 3.29
C ILE A 26 -3.38 -10.61 3.55
N GLN A 27 -2.92 -10.84 4.78
CA GLN A 27 -1.50 -10.76 5.12
C GLN A 27 -0.66 -11.73 4.26
N PHE A 28 -1.07 -13.00 4.15
CA PHE A 28 -0.37 -13.97 3.32
C PHE A 28 -0.36 -13.58 1.85
N MET A 29 -1.48 -13.08 1.32
CA MET A 29 -1.54 -12.60 -0.06
C MET A 29 -0.59 -11.42 -0.31
N MET A 30 -0.46 -10.50 0.65
CA MET A 30 0.50 -9.39 0.57
C MET A 30 1.94 -9.89 0.51
N PHE A 31 2.30 -10.89 1.32
CA PHE A 31 3.61 -11.53 1.21
C PHE A 31 3.81 -12.19 -0.16
N ILE A 32 2.82 -12.93 -0.65
CA ILE A 32 2.89 -13.59 -1.97
C ILE A 32 3.11 -12.55 -3.08
N ILE A 33 2.46 -11.39 -3.03
CA ILE A 33 2.68 -10.30 -3.97
C ILE A 33 4.13 -9.80 -3.90
N SER A 34 4.69 -9.59 -2.70
CA SER A 34 6.09 -9.17 -2.54
C SER A 34 7.08 -10.19 -3.10
N PHE A 35 6.83 -11.48 -2.91
CA PHE A 35 7.64 -12.55 -3.50
C PHE A 35 7.55 -12.55 -5.04
N PHE A 36 6.35 -12.40 -5.60
CA PHE A 36 6.18 -12.30 -7.04
C PHE A 36 6.83 -11.04 -7.64
N LEU A 37 6.91 -9.94 -6.90
CA LEU A 37 7.68 -8.76 -7.32
C LEU A 37 9.17 -9.07 -7.35
N MET A 38 9.70 -9.67 -6.29
CA MET A 38 11.12 -10.02 -6.21
C MET A 38 11.57 -10.94 -7.36
N LEU A 39 10.74 -11.91 -7.73
CA LEU A 39 11.00 -12.80 -8.88
C LEU A 39 10.93 -12.08 -10.25
N GLY A 40 10.19 -10.97 -10.33
CA GLY A 40 10.02 -10.20 -11.55
C GLY A 40 11.21 -9.29 -11.89
N PHE A 41 12.24 -9.23 -11.04
CA PHE A 41 13.35 -8.31 -11.21
C PHE A 41 14.34 -8.80 -12.27
N SER A 42 14.38 -8.11 -13.41
CA SER A 42 15.43 -8.31 -14.42
C SER A 42 16.49 -7.23 -14.30
N MET A 43 17.67 -7.59 -13.80
CA MET A 43 18.83 -6.69 -13.60
C MET A 43 19.36 -6.00 -14.87
N GLN A 44 18.94 -6.43 -16.07
CA GLN A 44 19.55 -5.99 -17.33
C GLN A 44 18.96 -4.71 -17.93
N ASN A 45 17.78 -4.25 -17.48
CA ASN A 45 17.13 -3.08 -18.07
C ASN A 45 16.98 -1.98 -17.03
N TYR A 46 17.62 -0.82 -17.28
CA TYR A 46 17.52 0.38 -16.44
C TYR A 46 16.09 0.92 -16.35
N MET A 47 15.31 0.74 -17.42
CA MET A 47 13.91 1.10 -17.52
C MET A 47 13.13 -0.11 -18.04
N ILE A 48 12.20 -0.61 -17.23
CA ILE A 48 11.35 -1.74 -17.59
C ILE A 48 9.91 -1.25 -17.69
N ASN A 49 9.19 -1.69 -18.74
CA ASN A 49 7.73 -1.64 -18.83
C ASN A 49 7.07 -0.25 -18.90
N ILE A 50 7.60 0.68 -19.69
CA ILE A 50 6.97 1.98 -19.95
C ILE A 50 5.64 1.80 -20.70
N SER A 51 4.51 2.15 -20.08
CA SER A 51 3.19 2.24 -20.73
C SER A 51 2.19 2.98 -19.85
N TYR A 52 1.28 3.76 -20.44
CA TYR A 52 0.21 4.49 -19.72
C TYR A 52 0.74 5.42 -18.60
N MET A 53 1.83 6.14 -18.86
CA MET A 53 2.52 7.02 -17.88
C MET A 53 3.04 6.30 -16.63
N LEU A 54 3.09 4.96 -16.65
CA LEU A 54 3.69 4.15 -15.60
C LEU A 54 4.96 3.48 -16.13
N GLY A 55 5.98 3.38 -15.28
CA GLY A 55 7.22 2.68 -15.54
C GLY A 55 7.91 2.24 -14.26
N MET A 56 8.80 1.26 -14.39
CA MET A 56 9.63 0.77 -13.29
C MET A 56 11.11 0.95 -13.62
N ASP A 57 11.75 1.80 -12.84
CA ASP A 57 13.21 1.85 -12.67
C ASP A 57 13.63 1.04 -11.44
N ILE A 58 14.93 0.79 -11.33
CA ILE A 58 15.52 0.07 -10.18
C ILE A 58 15.09 0.70 -8.83
N MET A 59 15.04 2.03 -8.72
CA MET A 59 14.62 2.68 -7.48
C MET A 59 13.12 2.53 -7.21
N SER A 60 12.27 2.73 -8.21
CA SER A 60 10.83 2.49 -8.05
C SER A 60 10.53 1.05 -7.65
N PHE A 61 11.28 0.08 -8.20
CA PHE A 61 11.16 -1.32 -7.86
C PHE A 61 11.52 -1.56 -6.38
N CYS A 62 12.68 -1.07 -5.92
CA CYS A 62 13.08 -1.21 -4.52
C CYS A 62 12.06 -0.59 -3.56
N LEU A 63 11.58 0.62 -3.85
CA LEU A 63 10.59 1.30 -3.02
C LEU A 63 9.23 0.57 -3.02
N SER A 64 8.80 0.07 -4.17
CA SER A 64 7.56 -0.71 -4.30
C SER A 64 7.62 -2.02 -3.52
N LEU A 65 8.72 -2.75 -3.61
CA LEU A 65 8.94 -3.99 -2.87
C LEU A 65 8.92 -3.74 -1.36
N LEU A 66 9.66 -2.73 -0.91
CA LEU A 66 9.69 -2.31 0.49
C LEU A 66 8.30 -1.93 1.00
N SER A 67 7.53 -1.19 0.22
CA SER A 67 6.19 -0.75 0.62
C SER A 67 5.27 -1.94 0.90
N ILE A 68 5.19 -2.93 0.00
CA ILE A 68 4.32 -4.10 0.17
C ILE A 68 4.80 -4.97 1.31
N TRP A 69 6.11 -5.10 1.46
CA TRP A 69 6.68 -5.89 2.54
C TRP A 69 6.39 -5.27 3.91
N ILE A 70 6.58 -3.96 4.07
CA ILE A 70 6.19 -3.23 5.29
C ILE A 70 4.67 -3.30 5.49
N GLY A 71 3.87 -3.16 4.44
CA GLY A 71 2.42 -3.33 4.47
C GLY A 71 1.99 -4.66 5.09
N SER A 72 2.62 -5.77 4.69
CA SER A 72 2.35 -7.09 5.26
C SER A 72 2.75 -7.20 6.74
N LEU A 73 3.85 -6.57 7.14
CA LEU A 73 4.31 -6.53 8.53
C LEU A 73 3.43 -5.64 9.41
N MET A 74 2.88 -4.54 8.86
CA MET A 74 1.91 -3.69 9.57
C MET A 74 0.65 -4.48 9.93
N ILE A 75 0.15 -5.31 9.01
CA ILE A 75 -0.97 -6.22 9.30
C ILE A 75 -0.55 -7.17 10.43
N MET A 76 0.62 -7.80 10.36
CA MET A 76 1.09 -8.70 11.44
C MET A 76 1.14 -8.02 12.82
N ALA A 77 1.70 -6.81 12.89
CA ALA A 77 1.82 -6.05 14.14
C ALA A 77 0.45 -5.67 14.73
N SER A 78 -0.59 -5.64 13.90
CA SER A 78 -1.95 -5.26 14.28
C SER A 78 -2.84 -6.43 14.75
N GLU A 79 -2.28 -7.60 15.05
CA GLU A 79 -3.03 -8.77 15.56
C GLU A 79 -3.93 -8.44 16.77
N ASN A 80 -3.47 -7.54 17.65
CA ASN A 80 -4.26 -7.06 18.79
C ASN A 80 -5.55 -6.32 18.40
N LEU A 81 -5.64 -5.75 17.20
CA LEU A 81 -6.87 -5.14 16.69
C LEU A 81 -7.86 -6.20 16.23
N TYR A 82 -7.36 -7.25 15.59
CA TYR A 82 -8.14 -8.40 15.16
C TYR A 82 -8.71 -9.15 16.35
N SER A 83 -7.90 -9.46 17.37
CA SER A 83 -8.37 -10.17 18.57
C SER A 83 -9.42 -9.40 19.37
N LYS A 84 -9.42 -8.06 19.29
CA LYS A 84 -10.38 -7.19 19.96
C LYS A 84 -11.56 -6.77 19.08
N ASN A 85 -11.66 -7.27 17.84
CA ASN A 85 -12.69 -6.93 16.85
C ASN A 85 -12.92 -5.41 16.70
N LYS A 86 -11.85 -4.61 16.76
CA LYS A 86 -11.95 -3.15 16.63
C LYS A 86 -11.97 -2.71 15.16
N TYR A 87 -13.08 -2.97 14.48
CA TYR A 87 -13.28 -2.63 13.06
C TYR A 87 -12.12 -3.08 12.16
N SER A 88 -11.71 -4.34 12.29
CA SER A 88 -10.59 -4.90 11.52
C SER A 88 -10.82 -4.86 10.00
N ASP A 89 -12.06 -4.97 9.52
CA ASP A 89 -12.39 -4.87 8.09
C ASP A 89 -11.93 -3.53 7.50
N LEU A 90 -12.34 -2.43 8.15
CA LEU A 90 -12.04 -1.07 7.71
C LEU A 90 -10.54 -0.78 7.79
N PHE A 91 -9.87 -1.31 8.82
CA PHE A 91 -8.42 -1.21 8.94
C PHE A 91 -7.70 -1.89 7.77
N LEU A 92 -8.09 -3.13 7.45
CA LEU A 92 -7.53 -3.90 6.33
C LEU A 92 -7.80 -3.21 4.99
N PHE A 93 -9.00 -2.66 4.79
CA PHE A 93 -9.37 -1.91 3.60
C PHE A 93 -8.47 -0.67 3.43
N LEU A 94 -8.26 0.11 4.50
CA LEU A 94 -7.42 1.30 4.46
C LEU A 94 -5.95 0.98 4.19
N ILE A 95 -5.43 -0.12 4.75
CA ILE A 95 -4.08 -0.60 4.40
C ILE A 95 -4.02 -0.95 2.91
N CYS A 96 -4.97 -1.71 2.38
CA CYS A 96 -4.98 -2.06 0.96
C CYS A 96 -5.08 -0.81 0.06
N LEU A 97 -5.91 0.17 0.43
CA LEU A 97 -6.03 1.46 -0.27
C LEU A 97 -4.71 2.25 -0.24
N LEU A 98 -4.06 2.32 0.92
CA LEU A 98 -2.75 2.96 1.09
C LEU A 98 -1.72 2.32 0.17
N MET A 99 -1.68 0.99 0.11
CA MET A 99 -0.74 0.25 -0.72
C MET A 99 -0.93 0.53 -2.21
N ILE A 100 -2.17 0.69 -2.67
CA ILE A 100 -2.47 1.03 -4.06
C ILE A 100 -1.93 2.43 -4.39
N PHE A 101 -2.17 3.43 -3.54
CA PHE A 101 -1.67 4.79 -3.79
C PHE A 101 -0.14 4.87 -3.78
N LEU A 102 0.53 4.19 -2.84
CA LEU A 102 1.99 4.14 -2.79
C LEU A 102 2.60 3.47 -4.02
N LEU A 103 1.98 2.43 -4.55
CA LEU A 103 2.47 1.82 -5.79
C LEU A 103 2.22 2.72 -6.98
N LEU A 104 1.06 3.37 -7.07
CA LEU A 104 0.78 4.30 -8.16
C LEU A 104 1.75 5.50 -8.15
N SER A 105 2.13 6.01 -6.97
CA SER A 105 3.12 7.09 -6.87
C SER A 105 4.49 6.63 -7.36
N PHE A 106 5.06 5.55 -6.81
CA PHE A 106 6.40 5.10 -7.21
C PHE A 106 6.51 4.65 -8.66
N MET A 107 5.41 4.19 -9.26
CA MET A 107 5.38 3.74 -10.65
C MET A 107 5.10 4.84 -11.65
N SER A 108 4.70 6.04 -11.22
CA SER A 108 4.39 7.14 -12.14
C SER A 108 5.63 7.78 -12.74
N MET A 109 5.59 8.04 -14.05
CA MET A 109 6.68 8.70 -14.78
C MET A 109 6.55 10.23 -14.77
N ASP A 110 5.33 10.75 -14.68
CA ASP A 110 5.05 12.18 -14.67
C ASP A 110 4.99 12.71 -13.23
N LEU A 111 5.71 13.81 -12.96
CA LEU A 111 5.74 14.46 -11.65
C LEU A 111 4.34 14.87 -11.15
N PHE A 112 3.44 15.26 -12.05
CA PHE A 112 2.07 15.60 -11.69
C PHE A 112 1.31 14.37 -11.17
N MET A 113 1.43 13.22 -11.85
CA MET A 113 0.77 11.99 -11.42
C MET A 113 1.38 11.45 -10.13
N PHE A 114 2.70 11.55 -9.97
CA PHE A 114 3.40 11.24 -8.73
C PHE A 114 2.81 12.05 -7.57
N TYR A 115 2.73 13.36 -7.74
CA TYR A 115 2.23 14.28 -6.72
C TYR A 115 0.78 13.97 -6.33
N LEU A 116 -0.10 13.77 -7.31
CA LEU A 116 -1.50 13.46 -7.07
C LEU A 116 -1.67 12.17 -6.25
N PHE A 117 -1.00 11.08 -6.63
CA PHE A 117 -1.10 9.82 -5.90
C PHE A 117 -0.41 9.89 -4.53
N PHE A 118 0.65 10.67 -4.41
CA PHE A 118 1.31 10.90 -3.14
C PHE A 118 0.39 11.64 -2.16
N GLU A 119 -0.25 12.73 -2.57
CA GLU A 119 -1.25 13.42 -1.73
C GLU A 119 -2.46 12.53 -1.42
N ALA A 120 -2.94 11.75 -2.40
CA ALA A 120 -4.04 10.82 -2.19
C ALA A 120 -3.72 9.76 -1.12
N SER A 121 -2.44 9.39 -0.96
CA SER A 121 -1.99 8.46 0.08
C SER A 121 -2.11 9.03 1.50
N LEU A 122 -2.12 10.35 1.68
CA LEU A 122 -2.29 10.99 2.99
C LEU A 122 -3.68 10.73 3.59
N ILE A 123 -4.70 10.56 2.73
CA ILE A 123 -6.09 10.31 3.16
C ILE A 123 -6.21 9.01 3.98
N PRO A 124 -5.83 7.81 3.47
CA PRO A 124 -5.86 6.60 4.28
C PRO A 124 -4.92 6.67 5.49
N ILE A 125 -3.76 7.34 5.41
CA ILE A 125 -2.85 7.51 6.55
C ILE A 125 -3.55 8.27 7.69
N LEU A 126 -4.20 9.38 7.36
CA LEU A 126 -4.92 10.18 8.34
C LEU A 126 -6.05 9.39 9.02
N ILE A 127 -6.82 8.64 8.23
CA ILE A 127 -7.91 7.82 8.78
C ILE A 127 -7.35 6.74 9.70
N LEU A 128 -6.19 6.13 9.36
CA LEU A 128 -5.53 5.15 10.23
C LEU A 128 -5.08 5.76 11.57
N ILE A 129 -4.49 6.96 11.55
CA ILE A 129 -4.01 7.65 12.76
C ILE A 129 -5.18 8.03 13.68
N ILE A 130 -6.20 8.70 13.14
CA ILE A 130 -7.34 9.18 13.92
C ILE A 130 -8.23 8.00 14.37
N GLY A 131 -8.40 6.98 13.52
CA GLY A 131 -9.24 5.83 13.80
C GLY A 131 -8.67 4.91 14.88
N TRP A 132 -7.43 4.45 14.70
CA TRP A 132 -6.83 3.38 15.52
C TRP A 132 -5.71 3.84 16.46
N GLY A 133 -5.34 5.13 16.46
CA GLY A 133 -4.46 5.69 17.49
C GLY A 133 -5.09 5.59 18.90
N SER A 134 -4.32 5.19 19.91
CA SER A 134 -4.86 4.97 21.27
C SER A 134 -4.90 6.24 22.13
N GLN A 135 -4.00 7.19 21.87
CA GLN A 135 -3.84 8.41 22.67
C GLN A 135 -4.72 9.56 22.16
N PRO A 136 -5.15 10.49 23.03
CA PRO A 136 -5.97 11.64 22.63
C PRO A 136 -5.24 12.58 21.66
N GLU A 137 -3.91 12.67 21.76
CA GLU A 137 -3.02 13.46 20.89
C GLU A 137 -3.07 13.04 19.41
N ARG A 138 -3.73 11.92 19.07
CA ARG A 138 -3.91 11.45 17.68
C ARG A 138 -4.62 12.45 16.77
N LEU A 139 -5.49 13.29 17.33
CA LEU A 139 -6.18 14.33 16.55
C LEU A 139 -5.19 15.41 16.14
N ASP A 140 -4.40 15.90 17.08
CA ASP A 140 -3.38 16.92 16.83
C ASP A 140 -2.33 16.39 15.85
N ALA A 141 -1.86 15.15 16.02
CA ALA A 141 -0.94 14.51 15.08
C ALA A 141 -1.52 14.38 13.66
N GLY A 142 -2.82 14.10 13.53
CA GLY A 142 -3.53 14.08 12.25
C GLY A 142 -3.60 15.46 11.58
N PHE A 143 -3.84 16.53 12.36
CA PHE A 143 -3.80 17.90 11.85
C PHE A 143 -2.39 18.30 11.41
N TYR A 144 -1.36 17.98 12.19
CA TYR A 144 0.03 18.27 11.82
C TYR A 144 0.43 17.57 10.52
N LEU A 145 -0.01 16.33 10.29
CA LEU A 145 0.28 15.59 9.08
C LEU A 145 -0.33 16.23 7.82
N LEU A 146 -1.52 16.81 7.91
CA LEU A 146 -2.16 17.47 6.76
C LEU A 146 -1.57 18.84 6.43
N MET A 147 -1.10 19.56 7.45
CA MET A 147 -0.65 20.94 7.29
C MET A 147 0.82 21.04 6.88
N TYR A 148 1.57 19.94 7.00
CA TYR A 148 2.98 19.84 6.61
C TYR A 148 3.12 19.24 5.22
#